data_AF-N9MWB7-F1
#
_entry.id   AF-N9MWB7-F1
#
_cell.length_a   1.000
_cell.length_b   1.000
_cell.length_c   1.000
_cell.angle_alpha   90.00
_cell.angle_beta   90.00
_cell.angle_gamma   90.00
#
_symmetry.space_group_name_H-M   'P 1'
#
loop_
_entity.id
_entity.type
_entity.pdbx_description
1 polymer ?
#
loop_
_entity_poly.entity_id
_entity_poly.type
_entity_poly.pdbx_seq_one_letter_code
_entity_poly.pdbx_strand_id
1 'polypeptide(L)'
;MKISLLDVQEVFECLLSHRISREEAEEWATTRIHALDNNELYFDPVTKEDLLWEAIIYLSGIGLKIASEKYLEDEDGIREMFHTYWDQ
;
A
#
# COMPACT_ATOMS: atom_id res chain seq x y z
N MET A 1 -3.56 16.07 1.50
CA MET A 1 -2.76 14.90 1.91
C MET A 1 -1.54 14.80 1.02
N LYS A 2 -0.36 14.59 1.59
CA LYS A 2 0.89 14.38 0.85
C LYS A 2 1.34 12.95 1.06
N ILE A 3 1.86 12.29 0.03
CA ILE A 3 2.40 10.94 0.12
C ILE A 3 3.77 10.86 -0.54
N SER A 4 4.70 10.19 0.15
CA SER A 4 6.07 9.98 -0.28
C SER A 4 6.42 8.50 -0.27
N LEU A 5 7.59 8.17 -0.82
CA LEU A 5 8.11 6.80 -0.79
C LEU A 5 8.26 6.29 0.64
N LEU A 6 8.70 7.14 1.57
CA LEU A 6 8.84 6.78 2.98
C LEU A 6 7.51 6.38 3.62
N ASP A 7 6.43 7.11 3.30
CA ASP A 7 5.10 6.81 3.86
C ASP A 7 4.63 5.42 3.41
N VAL A 8 4.87 5.06 2.14
CA VAL A 8 4.50 3.74 1.63
C VAL A 8 5.41 2.65 2.22
N GLN A 9 6.71 2.90 2.34
CA GLN A 9 7.65 1.98 2.97
C GLN A 9 7.25 1.65 4.41
N GLU A 10 6.89 2.66 5.19
CA GLU A 10 6.49 2.49 6.58
C GLU A 10 5.25 1.58 6.70
N VAL A 11 4.30 1.69 5.77
CA VAL A 11 3.11 0.82 5.75
C VAL A 11 3.50 -0.62 5.45
N PHE A 12 4.33 -0.86 4.44
CA PHE A 12 4.82 -2.21 4.14
C PHE A 12 5.62 -2.80 5.31
N GLU A 13 6.52 -2.03 5.92
CA GLU A 13 7.29 -2.46 7.08
C GLU A 13 6.39 -2.78 8.27
N CYS A 14 5.39 -1.94 8.55
CA CYS A 14 4.42 -2.19 9.61
C CYS A 14 3.56 -3.41 9.33
N LEU A 15 3.16 -3.64 8.08
CA LEU A 15 2.39 -4.80 7.66
C LEU A 15 3.21 -6.10 7.80
N LEU A 16 4.45 -6.10 7.29
CA LEU A 16 5.37 -7.24 7.34
C LEU A 16 5.87 -7.56 8.74
N SER A 17 5.88 -6.57 9.64
CA SER A 17 6.21 -6.75 11.06
C SER A 17 4.99 -6.95 11.95
N HIS A 18 3.79 -7.09 11.37
CA HIS A 18 2.52 -7.27 12.06
C HIS A 18 2.18 -6.17 13.09
N ARG A 19 2.70 -4.96 12.89
CA ARG A 19 2.33 -3.78 13.69
C ARG A 19 0.97 -3.22 13.29
N ILE A 20 0.57 -3.46 12.04
CA ILE A 20 -0.77 -3.20 11.52
C ILE A 20 -1.31 -4.47 10.85
N SER A 21 -2.63 -4.61 10.85
CA SER A 21 -3.35 -5.63 10.10
C SER A 21 -3.40 -5.30 8.61
N ARG A 22 -3.79 -6.29 7.80
CA ARG A 22 -4.04 -6.11 6.36
C ARG A 22 -5.20 -5.17 6.12
N GLU A 23 -6.24 -5.27 6.93
CA GLU A 23 -7.41 -4.39 6.90
C GLU A 23 -7.04 -2.93 7.24
N GLU A 24 -6.13 -2.70 8.19
CA GLU A 24 -5.62 -1.35 8.49
C GLU A 24 -4.79 -0.77 7.33
N ALA A 25 -3.99 -1.60 6.65
CA ALA A 25 -3.24 -1.19 5.46
C ALA A 25 -4.18 -0.90 4.25
N GLU A 26 -5.22 -1.71 4.08
CA GLU A 26 -6.27 -1.50 3.07
C GLU A 26 -7.05 -0.20 3.30
N GLU A 27 -7.44 0.07 4.55
CA GLU A 27 -8.12 1.32 4.93
C GLU A 27 -7.22 2.54 4.71
N TRP A 28 -5.93 2.41 5.05
CA TRP A 28 -4.92 3.43 4.76
C TRP A 28 -4.89 3.75 3.26
N ALA A 29 -4.86 2.73 2.40
CA ALA A 29 -4.84 2.91 0.95
C ALA A 29 -6.15 3.51 0.42
N THR A 30 -7.29 3.01 0.88
CA THR A 30 -8.63 3.48 0.52
C THR A 30 -8.82 4.96 0.83
N THR A 31 -8.35 5.41 2.00
CA THR A 31 -8.35 6.84 2.37
C THR A 31 -7.60 7.70 1.35
N ARG A 32 -6.50 7.20 0.78
CA ARG A 32 -5.68 7.92 -0.21
C ARG A 32 -6.31 7.91 -1.60
N ILE A 33 -6.94 6.81 -1.99
CA ILE A 33 -7.74 6.74 -3.22
C ILE A 33 -8.86 7.79 -3.17
N HIS A 34 -9.62 7.85 -2.07
CA HIS A 34 -10.64 8.88 -1.90
C HIS A 34 -10.06 10.30 -1.89
N ALA A 35 -8.89 10.52 -1.28
CA ALA A 35 -8.23 11.82 -1.33
C ALA A 35 -7.82 12.20 -2.77
N LEU A 36 -7.38 11.24 -3.58
CA LEU A 36 -7.05 11.47 -4.99
C LEU A 36 -8.31 11.86 -5.79
N ASP A 37 -9.41 11.12 -5.63
CA ASP A 37 -10.69 11.40 -6.30
C ASP A 37 -11.24 12.80 -5.99
N ASN A 38 -10.90 13.34 -4.81
CA ASN A 38 -11.28 14.69 -4.38
C ASN A 38 -10.24 15.77 -4.71
N ASN A 39 -9.17 15.46 -5.45
CA ASN A 39 -8.03 16.36 -5.70
C ASN A 39 -7.31 16.86 -4.43
N GLU A 40 -7.33 16.04 -3.38
CA GLU A 40 -6.71 16.33 -2.09
C GLU A 40 -5.40 15.56 -1.87
N LEU A 41 -5.00 14.66 -2.77
CA LEU A 41 -3.74 13.91 -2.69
C LEU A 41 -2.64 14.53 -3.57
N TYR A 42 -1.43 14.64 -3.02
CA TYR A 42 -0.24 15.12 -3.73
C TYR A 42 0.91 14.11 -3.56
N PHE A 43 1.53 13.71 -4.66
CA PHE A 43 2.67 12.77 -4.68
C PHE A 43 4.00 13.52 -4.56
N ASP A 44 4.93 13.01 -3.73
CA ASP A 44 6.26 13.58 -3.55
C ASP A 44 7.37 12.50 -3.58
N PRO A 45 8.27 12.53 -4.57
CA PRO A 45 8.30 13.47 -5.70
C PRO A 45 7.22 13.14 -6.74
N VAL A 46 6.74 14.17 -7.44
CA VAL A 46 5.78 14.01 -8.56
C VAL A 46 6.32 13.06 -9.65
N THR A 47 7.65 13.00 -9.83
CA THR A 47 8.30 12.08 -10.79
C THR A 47 8.16 10.60 -10.43
N LYS A 48 7.63 10.27 -9.25
CA LYS A 48 7.37 8.91 -8.77
C LYS A 48 5.88 8.65 -8.56
N GLU A 49 5.01 9.49 -9.12
CA GLU A 49 3.55 9.36 -9.01
C GLU A 49 3.06 7.96 -9.40
N ASP A 50 3.45 7.45 -10.57
CA ASP A 50 3.04 6.12 -11.05
C ASP A 50 3.41 5.00 -10.04
N LEU A 51 4.65 5.04 -9.52
CA LEU A 51 5.14 4.07 -8.54
C LEU A 51 4.35 4.13 -7.22
N LEU A 52 4.14 5.35 -6.71
CA LEU A 52 3.38 5.57 -5.48
C LEU A 52 1.92 5.14 -5.66
N TRP A 53 1.35 5.40 -6.83
CA TRP A 53 -0.01 5.03 -7.16
C TRP A 53 -0.18 3.51 -7.27
N GLU A 54 0.72 2.82 -7.98
CA GLU A 54 0.70 1.35 -8.07
C GLU A 54 0.76 0.70 -6.69
N ALA A 55 1.60 1.21 -5.79
CA ALA A 55 1.71 0.70 -4.44
C ALA A 55 0.44 0.95 -3.60
N ILE A 56 -0.21 2.12 -3.75
CA ILE A 56 -1.50 2.40 -3.11
C ILE A 56 -2.57 1.43 -3.62
N ILE A 57 -2.65 1.20 -4.93
CA ILE A 57 -3.60 0.26 -5.51
C ILE A 57 -3.37 -1.15 -4.99
N TYR A 58 -2.13 -1.61 -4.94
CA TYR A 58 -1.79 -2.91 -4.37
C TYR A 58 -2.26 -3.03 -2.90
N LEU A 59 -1.94 -2.04 -2.06
CA LEU A 59 -2.34 -2.02 -0.65
C LEU A 59 -3.86 -1.97 -0.48
N SER A 60 -4.60 -1.35 -1.40
CA SER A 60 -6.07 -1.33 -1.37
C SER A 60 -6.72 -2.71 -1.61
N GLY A 61 -5.97 -3.70 -2.08
CA GLY A 61 -6.44 -5.08 -2.23
C GLY A 61 -5.93 -6.06 -1.17
N ILE A 62 -5.08 -5.60 -0.23
CA ILE A 62 -4.29 -6.51 0.61
C ILE A 62 -5.10 -7.28 1.66
N GLY A 63 -6.25 -6.74 2.06
CA GLY A 63 -7.21 -7.37 2.96
C GLY A 63 -8.13 -8.39 2.28
N LEU A 64 -8.05 -8.55 0.95
CA LEU A 64 -8.94 -9.45 0.22
C LEU A 64 -8.76 -10.92 0.65
N LYS A 65 -9.86 -11.53 1.12
CA LYS A 65 -9.91 -12.93 1.57
C LYS A 65 -10.51 -13.83 0.50
N ILE A 66 -9.86 -14.98 0.27
CA ILE A 66 -10.39 -16.07 -0.58
C ILE A 66 -11.07 -17.19 0.24
N ALA A 67 -10.86 -17.19 1.57
CA ALA A 67 -11.58 -18.01 2.54
C ALA A 67 -11.51 -17.33 3.93
N SER A 68 -12.27 -17.83 4.92
CA SER A 68 -12.35 -17.22 6.28
C SER A 68 -10.99 -16.85 6.88
N GLU A 69 -10.01 -17.75 6.75
CA GLU A 69 -8.67 -17.60 7.35
C GLU A 69 -7.56 -17.49 6.28
N LYS A 70 -7.92 -17.16 5.03
CA LYS A 70 -6.95 -17.12 3.94
C LYS A 70 -7.11 -15.87 3.09
N TYR A 71 -6.07 -15.06 3.10
CA TYR A 71 -5.93 -13.93 2.19
C TYR A 71 -5.56 -14.39 0.78
N LEU A 72 -5.94 -13.59 -0.22
CA LEU A 72 -5.52 -13.79 -1.61
C LEU A 72 -4.00 -13.72 -1.72
N GLU A 73 -3.43 -12.67 -1.13
CA GLU A 73 -2.00 -12.42 -1.08
C GLU A 73 -1.38 -13.10 0.15
N ASP A 74 -0.28 -13.83 0.02
CA ASP A 74 0.45 -14.37 1.17
C ASP A 74 1.58 -13.44 1.62
N GLU A 75 2.28 -13.75 2.71
CA GLU A 75 3.37 -12.91 3.20
C GLU A 75 4.56 -12.83 2.24
N ASP A 76 4.83 -13.91 1.50
CA ASP A 76 5.95 -13.94 0.58
C ASP A 76 5.67 -13.06 -0.64
N GLY A 77 4.43 -13.06 -1.15
CA GLY A 77 4.00 -12.13 -2.18
C GLY A 77 4.04 -10.66 -1.73
N ILE A 78 3.66 -10.35 -0.48
CA ILE A 78 3.83 -9.00 0.09
C ILE A 78 5.31 -8.57 0.10
N ARG A 79 6.22 -9.48 0.49
CA ARG A 79 7.66 -9.20 0.45
C ARG A 79 8.16 -9.00 -0.97
N GLU A 80 7.75 -9.85 -1.91
CA GLU A 80 8.14 -9.74 -3.32
C GLU A 80 7.69 -8.40 -3.92
N MET A 81 6.47 -7.97 -3.63
CA MET A 81 5.95 -6.69 -4.09
C MET A 81 6.69 -5.52 -3.46
N PHE A 82 7.00 -5.57 -2.16
CA PHE A 82 7.86 -4.57 -1.52
C PHE A 82 9.24 -4.48 -2.20
N HIS A 83 9.90 -5.60 -2.46
CA HIS A 83 11.18 -5.60 -3.17
C HIS A 83 11.06 -5.05 -4.61
N THR A 84 9.99 -5.40 -5.34
CA THR A 84 9.76 -4.93 -6.72
C THR A 84 9.67 -3.40 -6.83
N TYR A 85 9.07 -2.76 -5.83
CA TYR A 85 8.88 -1.32 -5.81
C TYR A 85 10.10 -0.56 -5.25
N TRP A 86 10.94 -1.19 -4.41
CA TRP A 86 12.02 -0.51 -3.67
C TRP A 86 13.45 -0.92 -4.01
N ASP A 87 13.69 -2.09 -4.62
CA ASP A 87 15.03 -2.55 -5.03
C ASP A 87 15.38 -2.17 -6.49
N GLN A 88 14.80 -1.08 -7.03
CA GLN A 88 15.05 -0.60 -8.40
C GLN A 88 16.34 0.21 -8.56
#